data_AF-A0A1Q5SKR6-F1
#
_entry.id   AF-A0A1Q5SKR6-F1
#
_cell.length_a   1.000
_cell.length_b   1.000
_cell.length_c   1.000
_cell.angle_alpha   90.00
_cell.angle_beta   90.00
_cell.angle_gamma   90.00
#
_symmetry.space_group_name_H-M   'P 1'
#
loop_
_entity.id
_entity.type
_entity.pdbx_description
1 polymer ?
#
loop_
_entity_poly.entity_id
_entity_poly.type
_entity_poly.pdbx_seq_one_letter_code
_entity_poly.pdbx_strand_id
1 'polypeptide(L)'
;MAVLVIAAMTVLRIVYASVIELRTDEAYYWTWSKEGALSFLDHPPGIAWLIRFGTAIFGDTTLGVRFGGIVAMLVTQLLLADIVRRLTHDARAIMFAVLMPEAALYYGLLMAKVAPDVATISFAVAMMWSLVRLAQSGDGRWWLAAGLFAGLSMLSKFTAIMFAPAVAAFLLVPNWRWRWLRSPYPYLAVLIAIAVFSPVLIWNAQHDWASFRFQGVRATANYGISLRTIGDYIGLQFGLVGFVMLPVVLSGLVMTAWRGYRKREPVAILLSTAVLVPFFYFLVKSMTLRVGDTWPMFMWPVGFAAAAINFTMLSREGWSARMIKSSLFWARTAVVSGIAFVVIVFFYYVAAPWNFLGKIDPIGAEAGYEQVAARAQAALDETGATWIAATDYRTYAMMRWLFRGRVPVIEINERGRFQDFRDPGMDRIKGHAGIYVGREPDNRSTLWDNIPAKREPLGQVERRWRGLVIDTYALDKLTGWTPELSPPKESPLFQWRVLALFSLSPLAGRGLG
;
A
#
# COMPACT_ATOMS: atom_id res chain seq x y z
N MET A 1 25.81 -13.07 -11.52
CA MET A 1 24.76 -12.42 -12.34
C MET A 1 23.55 -11.99 -11.52
N ALA A 2 22.79 -12.89 -10.87
CA ALA A 2 21.58 -12.51 -10.12
C ALA A 2 21.81 -11.44 -9.03
N VAL A 3 22.89 -11.57 -8.25
CA VAL A 3 23.29 -10.56 -7.25
C VAL A 3 23.54 -9.19 -7.89
N LEU A 4 24.20 -9.15 -9.06
CA LEU A 4 24.45 -7.90 -9.78
C LEU A 4 23.15 -7.26 -10.27
N VAL A 5 22.20 -8.07 -10.75
CA VAL A 5 20.87 -7.58 -11.17
C VAL A 5 20.12 -7.00 -9.98
N ILE A 6 20.08 -7.69 -8.84
CA ILE A 6 19.41 -7.21 -7.62
C ILE A 6 20.08 -5.93 -7.11
N ALA A 7 21.41 -5.87 -7.13
CA ALA A 7 22.15 -4.67 -6.75
C ALA A 7 21.81 -3.49 -7.68
N ALA A 8 21.81 -3.71 -9.00
CA ALA A 8 21.43 -2.69 -9.98
C ALA A 8 19.98 -2.22 -9.79
N MET A 9 19.03 -3.13 -9.63
CA MET A 9 17.62 -2.79 -9.38
C MET A 9 17.43 -2.04 -8.06
N THR A 10 18.20 -2.39 -7.03
CA THR A 10 18.20 -1.68 -5.75
C THR A 10 18.74 -0.26 -5.89
N VAL A 11 19.83 -0.07 -6.66
CA VAL A 11 20.33 1.27 -6.99
C VAL A 11 19.26 2.07 -7.73
N LEU A 12 18.59 1.49 -8.74
CA LEU A 12 17.49 2.16 -9.46
C LEU A 12 16.37 2.59 -8.50
N ARG A 13 15.97 1.73 -7.56
CA ARG A 13 14.96 2.09 -6.55
C ARG A 13 15.42 3.21 -5.62
N ILE A 14 16.68 3.20 -5.19
CA ILE A 14 17.24 4.28 -4.35
C ILE A 14 17.23 5.60 -5.11
N VAL A 15 17.66 5.60 -6.38
CA VAL A 15 17.61 6.79 -7.24
C VAL A 15 16.17 7.27 -7.38
N TYR A 16 15.25 6.38 -7.78
CA TYR A 16 13.83 6.70 -7.91
C TYR A 16 13.25 7.29 -6.60
N ALA A 17 13.52 6.65 -5.47
CA ALA A 17 13.04 7.09 -4.16
C ALA A 17 13.60 8.45 -3.74
N SER A 18 14.78 8.82 -4.23
CA SER A 18 15.44 10.09 -3.89
C SER A 18 14.97 11.24 -4.77
N VAL A 19 14.82 11.01 -6.08
CA VAL A 19 14.60 12.08 -7.07
C VAL A 19 13.12 12.38 -7.34
N ILE A 20 12.22 11.42 -7.14
CA ILE A 20 10.79 11.61 -7.39
C ILE A 20 10.14 12.28 -6.17
N GLU A 21 9.31 13.29 -6.40
CA GLU A 21 8.50 13.93 -5.35
C GLU A 21 7.65 12.89 -4.58
N LEU A 22 7.29 13.20 -3.34
CA LEU A 22 6.35 12.36 -2.61
C LEU A 22 4.99 12.38 -3.29
N ARG A 23 4.37 11.20 -3.39
CA ARG A 23 2.95 11.10 -3.73
C ARG A 23 2.09 11.62 -2.58
N THR A 24 0.85 11.97 -2.89
CA THR A 24 -0.09 12.53 -1.91
C THR A 24 -0.33 11.58 -0.74
N ASP A 25 -0.46 10.27 -1.01
CA ASP A 25 -0.57 9.26 0.05
C ASP A 25 0.72 9.16 0.90
N GLU A 26 1.90 9.33 0.31
CA GLU A 26 3.17 9.26 1.05
C GLU A 26 3.33 10.45 1.98
N ALA A 27 2.96 11.65 1.53
CA ALA A 27 2.88 12.84 2.37
C ALA A 27 1.84 12.65 3.49
N TYR A 28 0.75 11.92 3.22
CA TYR A 28 -0.28 11.63 4.20
C TYR A 28 0.20 10.62 5.26
N TYR A 29 0.88 9.55 4.87
CA TYR A 29 1.49 8.62 5.82
C TYR A 29 2.69 9.24 6.57
N TRP A 30 3.42 10.16 5.93
CA TRP A 30 4.41 10.99 6.62
C TRP A 30 3.75 11.86 7.68
N THR A 31 2.59 12.43 7.38
CA THR A 31 1.81 13.21 8.35
C THR A 31 1.49 12.35 9.59
N TRP A 32 1.05 11.11 9.39
CA TRP A 32 0.81 10.17 10.49
C TRP A 32 2.06 9.84 11.29
N SER A 33 3.23 9.76 10.61
CA SER A 33 4.50 9.49 11.28
C SER A 33 4.89 10.56 12.30
N LYS A 34 4.27 11.76 12.26
CA LYS A 34 4.46 12.86 13.21
C LYS A 34 3.50 12.84 14.39
N GLU A 35 2.53 11.93 14.40
CA GLU A 35 1.49 11.85 15.43
C GLU A 35 1.74 10.71 16.43
N GLY A 36 1.10 10.79 17.59
CA GLY A 36 1.18 9.78 18.66
C GLY A 36 0.00 8.80 18.70
N ALA A 37 -0.91 8.85 17.71
CA ALA A 37 -2.11 8.05 17.68
C ALA A 37 -1.81 6.53 17.61
N LEU A 38 -2.62 5.73 18.30
CA LEU A 38 -2.48 4.26 18.32
C LEU A 38 -2.88 3.61 16.98
N SER A 39 -3.75 4.27 16.20
CA SER A 39 -4.14 3.88 14.84
C SER A 39 -4.69 5.09 14.09
N PHE A 40 -4.89 4.94 12.78
CA PHE A 40 -5.51 5.96 11.93
C PHE A 40 -6.78 5.40 11.29
N LEU A 41 -7.66 6.29 10.81
CA LEU A 41 -8.94 5.90 10.22
C LEU A 41 -8.74 4.91 9.05
N ASP A 42 -7.88 5.27 8.10
CA ASP A 42 -7.69 4.49 6.87
C ASP A 42 -6.87 3.23 7.09
N HIS A 43 -5.81 3.29 7.90
CA HIS A 43 -4.91 2.16 8.10
C HIS A 43 -4.31 2.09 9.52
N PRO A 44 -3.91 0.89 9.95
CA PRO A 44 -3.10 0.68 11.16
C PRO A 44 -1.76 1.46 11.15
N PRO A 45 -1.08 1.62 12.31
CA PRO A 45 0.04 2.55 12.45
C PRO A 45 1.37 2.06 11.85
N GLY A 46 1.48 0.81 11.41
CA GLY A 46 2.75 0.20 11.00
C GLY A 46 3.50 0.99 9.92
N ILE A 47 2.78 1.62 8.97
CA ILE A 47 3.41 2.46 7.94
C ILE A 47 3.99 3.74 8.50
N ALA A 48 3.31 4.37 9.48
CA ALA A 48 3.77 5.59 10.14
C ALA A 48 5.06 5.32 10.93
N TRP A 49 5.17 4.16 11.58
CA TRP A 49 6.38 3.75 12.28
C TRP A 49 7.55 3.48 11.34
N LEU A 50 7.28 2.85 10.19
CA LEU A 50 8.30 2.59 9.18
C LEU A 50 8.85 3.90 8.58
N ILE A 51 7.99 4.88 8.34
CA ILE A 51 8.39 6.23 7.89
C ILE A 51 9.17 6.95 9.00
N ARG A 52 8.74 6.85 10.26
CA ARG A 52 9.45 7.44 11.40
C ARG A 52 10.87 6.86 11.53
N PHE A 53 11.05 5.55 11.33
CA PHE A 53 12.36 4.92 11.30
C PHE A 53 13.27 5.51 10.22
N GLY A 54 12.78 5.65 8.99
CA GLY A 54 13.60 6.19 7.89
C GLY A 54 13.91 7.69 8.04
N THR A 55 12.92 8.49 8.49
CA THR A 55 13.11 9.92 8.72
C THR A 55 13.98 10.23 9.95
N ALA A 56 14.09 9.31 10.91
CA ALA A 56 15.07 9.42 12.00
C ALA A 56 16.53 9.30 11.51
N ILE A 57 16.77 8.64 10.38
CA ILE A 57 18.12 8.42 9.81
C ILE A 57 18.46 9.50 8.79
N PHE A 58 17.56 9.80 7.86
CA PHE A 58 17.81 10.69 6.72
C PHE A 58 17.01 12.00 6.76
N GLY A 59 16.36 12.31 7.90
CA GLY A 59 15.51 13.48 8.06
C GLY A 59 14.21 13.41 7.25
N ASP A 60 13.46 14.52 7.24
CA ASP A 60 12.25 14.69 6.42
C ASP A 60 12.59 14.94 4.96
N THR A 61 13.20 13.94 4.32
CA THR A 61 13.57 13.88 2.90
C THR A 61 12.73 12.82 2.19
N THR A 62 12.63 12.90 0.85
CA THR A 62 11.95 11.88 0.04
C THR A 62 12.52 10.48 0.29
N LEU A 63 13.86 10.38 0.35
CA LEU A 63 14.57 9.15 0.70
C LEU A 63 14.27 8.71 2.13
N GLY A 64 14.32 9.62 3.13
CA GLY A 64 14.02 9.28 4.52
C GLY A 64 12.62 8.69 4.71
N VAL A 65 11.63 9.23 4.01
CA VAL A 65 10.25 8.70 4.05
C VAL A 65 10.16 7.29 3.45
N ARG A 66 10.93 6.99 2.40
CA ARG A 66 10.89 5.71 1.68
C ARG A 66 11.91 4.67 2.17
N PHE A 67 12.90 5.06 2.94
CA PHE A 67 14.05 4.22 3.31
C PHE A 67 13.65 2.95 4.06
N GLY A 68 12.76 3.06 5.05
CA GLY A 68 12.26 1.89 5.77
C GLY A 68 11.59 0.88 4.83
N GLY A 69 10.93 1.36 3.77
CA GLY A 69 10.34 0.52 2.75
C GLY A 69 11.37 -0.27 1.94
N ILE A 70 12.47 0.38 1.54
CA ILE A 70 13.59 -0.27 0.84
C ILE A 70 14.20 -1.40 1.70
N VAL A 71 14.36 -1.17 3.01
CA VAL A 71 14.84 -2.20 3.95
C VAL A 71 13.83 -3.36 4.06
N ALA A 72 12.53 -3.08 4.17
CA ALA A 72 11.50 -4.10 4.24
C ALA A 72 11.47 -4.99 2.98
N MET A 73 11.75 -4.43 1.81
CA MET A 73 11.88 -5.18 0.56
C MET A 73 13.10 -6.12 0.59
N LEU A 74 14.26 -5.66 1.06
CA LEU A 74 15.44 -6.50 1.23
C LEU A 74 15.15 -7.68 2.16
N VAL A 75 14.54 -7.41 3.32
CA VAL A 75 14.13 -8.46 4.26
C VAL A 75 13.19 -9.47 3.60
N THR A 76 12.21 -8.99 2.83
CA THR A 76 11.29 -9.84 2.08
C THR A 76 12.04 -10.77 1.12
N GLN A 77 12.99 -10.25 0.34
CA GLN A 77 13.78 -11.06 -0.60
C GLN A 77 14.64 -12.11 0.10
N LEU A 78 15.28 -11.76 1.23
CA LEU A 78 16.08 -12.70 2.01
C LEU A 78 15.21 -13.84 2.56
N LEU A 79 14.01 -13.52 3.04
CA LEU A 79 13.06 -14.53 3.52
C LEU A 79 12.55 -15.42 2.38
N LEU A 80 12.22 -14.86 1.21
CA LEU A 80 11.83 -15.64 0.03
C LEU A 80 12.96 -16.57 -0.43
N ALA A 81 14.19 -16.06 -0.48
CA ALA A 81 15.37 -16.86 -0.80
C ALA A 81 15.53 -18.03 0.18
N ASP A 82 15.37 -17.78 1.49
CA ASP A 82 15.50 -18.82 2.50
C ASP A 82 14.36 -19.84 2.48
N ILE A 83 13.11 -19.41 2.26
CA ILE A 83 11.95 -20.31 2.06
C ILE A 83 12.26 -21.27 0.90
N VAL A 84 12.64 -20.73 -0.25
CA VAL A 84 12.85 -21.56 -1.45
C VAL A 84 14.09 -22.44 -1.29
N ARG A 85 15.20 -21.90 -0.76
CA ARG A 85 16.42 -22.67 -0.47
C ARG A 85 16.13 -23.89 0.39
N ARG A 86 15.34 -23.72 1.45
CA ARG A 86 14.98 -24.78 2.40
C ARG A 86 14.14 -25.89 1.77
N LEU A 87 13.30 -25.55 0.80
CA LEU A 87 12.36 -26.51 0.20
C LEU A 87 12.96 -27.20 -1.04
N THR A 88 13.86 -26.52 -1.75
CA THR A 88 14.40 -27.03 -3.01
C THR A 88 15.87 -27.42 -2.93
N HIS A 89 16.68 -26.75 -2.10
CA HIS A 89 18.15 -26.83 -2.14
C HIS A 89 18.75 -26.57 -3.53
N ASP A 90 18.02 -25.85 -4.39
CA ASP A 90 18.38 -25.61 -5.78
C ASP A 90 18.66 -24.13 -6.03
N ALA A 91 19.86 -23.82 -6.50
CA ALA A 91 20.30 -22.44 -6.73
C ALA A 91 19.47 -21.70 -7.79
N ARG A 92 18.92 -22.41 -8.79
CA ARG A 92 18.10 -21.78 -9.84
C ARG A 92 16.73 -21.39 -9.30
N ALA A 93 16.12 -22.23 -8.45
CA ALA A 93 14.88 -21.87 -7.77
C ALA A 93 15.08 -20.66 -6.85
N ILE A 94 16.16 -20.62 -6.08
CA ILE A 94 16.49 -19.47 -5.22
C ILE A 94 16.62 -18.22 -6.09
N MET A 95 17.34 -18.31 -7.22
CA MET A 95 17.48 -17.20 -8.16
C MET A 95 16.13 -16.71 -8.70
N PHE A 96 15.23 -17.60 -9.12
CA PHE A 96 13.89 -17.19 -9.57
C PHE A 96 13.07 -16.54 -8.45
N ALA A 97 13.16 -17.05 -7.22
CA ALA A 97 12.43 -16.51 -6.08
C ALA A 97 12.77 -15.04 -5.79
N VAL A 98 14.01 -14.62 -6.04
CA VAL A 98 14.46 -13.24 -5.83
C VAL A 98 14.37 -12.38 -7.10
N LEU A 99 14.51 -12.95 -8.30
CA LEU A 99 14.42 -12.19 -9.56
C LEU A 99 12.99 -11.96 -10.05
N MET A 100 12.03 -12.82 -9.69
CA MET A 100 10.62 -12.62 -10.08
C MET A 100 9.99 -11.36 -9.45
N PRO A 101 10.20 -11.07 -8.15
CA PRO A 101 9.82 -9.77 -7.59
C PRO A 101 10.45 -8.59 -8.34
N GLU A 102 11.74 -8.67 -8.67
CA GLU A 102 12.46 -7.62 -9.41
C GLU A 102 11.87 -7.35 -10.80
N ALA A 103 11.37 -8.39 -11.45
CA ALA A 103 10.77 -8.34 -12.78
C ALA A 103 9.30 -7.88 -12.78
N ALA A 104 8.63 -7.89 -11.63
CA ALA A 104 7.26 -7.44 -11.51
C ALA A 104 7.23 -5.94 -11.17
N LEU A 105 6.58 -5.12 -12.00
CA LEU A 105 6.62 -3.66 -11.91
C LEU A 105 6.33 -3.11 -10.51
N TYR A 106 5.35 -3.70 -9.82
CA TYR A 106 5.01 -3.26 -8.48
C TYR A 106 6.19 -3.41 -7.51
N TYR A 107 6.81 -4.58 -7.41
CA TYR A 107 7.91 -4.80 -6.44
C TYR A 107 9.26 -4.32 -6.97
N GLY A 108 9.52 -4.43 -8.28
CA GLY A 108 10.77 -4.02 -8.90
C GLY A 108 11.03 -2.51 -8.81
N LEU A 109 9.99 -1.69 -8.85
CA LEU A 109 10.13 -0.22 -8.83
C LEU A 109 9.08 0.48 -7.96
N LEU A 110 7.79 0.20 -8.14
CA LEU A 110 6.74 1.04 -7.54
C LEU A 110 6.63 0.89 -6.02
N MET A 111 7.14 -0.20 -5.44
CA MET A 111 7.25 -0.43 -4.00
C MET A 111 8.36 0.43 -3.36
N ALA A 112 9.13 1.18 -4.16
CA ALA A 112 9.89 2.32 -3.68
C ALA A 112 8.97 3.45 -3.15
N LYS A 113 7.70 3.51 -3.60
CA LYS A 113 6.64 4.28 -2.93
C LYS A 113 6.37 3.66 -1.56
N VAL A 114 6.40 4.47 -0.50
CA VAL A 114 6.03 3.99 0.83
C VAL A 114 4.50 3.89 0.95
N ALA A 115 4.00 2.67 1.16
CA ALA A 115 2.59 2.38 1.35
C ALA A 115 2.42 1.29 2.41
N PRO A 116 1.24 1.13 3.03
CA PRO A 116 1.01 0.11 4.05
C PRO A 116 1.40 -1.30 3.63
N ASP A 117 1.29 -1.61 2.33
CA ASP A 117 1.69 -2.88 1.73
C ASP A 117 3.16 -3.22 1.98
N VAL A 118 4.05 -2.23 2.07
CA VAL A 118 5.49 -2.45 2.22
C VAL A 118 5.82 -3.13 3.55
N ALA A 119 5.21 -2.65 4.63
CA ALA A 119 5.33 -3.28 5.93
C ALA A 119 4.56 -4.61 5.98
N THR A 120 3.32 -4.64 5.49
CA THR A 120 2.46 -5.84 5.49
C THR A 120 3.10 -7.03 4.79
N ILE A 121 3.69 -6.82 3.60
CA ILE A 121 4.34 -7.88 2.81
C ILE A 121 5.51 -8.48 3.57
N SER A 122 6.38 -7.64 4.15
CA SER A 122 7.58 -8.14 4.86
C SER A 122 7.21 -9.03 6.05
N PHE A 123 6.24 -8.60 6.86
CA PHE A 123 5.75 -9.40 7.99
C PHE A 123 4.92 -10.61 7.55
N ALA A 124 4.13 -10.50 6.47
CA ALA A 124 3.40 -11.65 5.94
C ALA A 124 4.35 -12.75 5.44
N VAL A 125 5.42 -12.38 4.73
CA VAL A 125 6.43 -13.34 4.29
C VAL A 125 7.20 -13.92 5.48
N ALA A 126 7.47 -13.14 6.54
CA ALA A 126 8.06 -13.64 7.79
C ALA A 126 7.14 -14.64 8.52
N MET A 127 5.82 -14.42 8.47
CA MET A 127 4.82 -15.38 8.94
C MET A 127 4.88 -16.68 8.13
N MET A 128 4.89 -16.60 6.79
CA MET A 128 5.02 -17.79 5.92
C MET A 128 6.33 -18.53 6.18
N TRP A 129 7.45 -17.80 6.31
CA TRP A 129 8.75 -18.36 6.63
C TRP A 129 8.73 -19.12 7.96
N SER A 130 8.09 -18.56 8.99
CA SER A 130 7.93 -19.22 10.29
C SER A 130 7.14 -20.52 10.18
N LEU A 131 6.05 -20.55 9.40
CA LEU A 131 5.27 -21.77 9.17
C LEU A 131 6.02 -22.80 8.31
N VAL A 132 6.88 -22.37 7.39
CA VAL A 132 7.81 -23.28 6.69
C VAL A 132 8.80 -23.89 7.67
N ARG A 133 9.36 -23.10 8.59
CA ARG A 133 10.28 -23.59 9.65
C ARG A 133 9.59 -24.59 10.57
N LEU A 134 8.34 -24.33 10.95
CA LEU A 134 7.50 -25.26 11.70
C LEU A 134 7.36 -26.60 10.95
N ALA A 135 7.05 -26.55 9.65
CA ALA A 135 6.87 -27.74 8.83
C ALA A 135 8.13 -28.61 8.73
N GLN A 136 9.31 -27.98 8.69
CA GLN A 136 10.59 -28.69 8.58
C GLN A 136 11.11 -29.23 9.90
N SER A 137 10.92 -28.49 10.99
CA SER A 137 11.52 -28.82 12.29
C SER A 137 10.58 -29.56 13.24
N GLY A 138 9.26 -29.41 13.06
CA GLY A 138 8.27 -29.89 14.01
C GLY A 138 8.26 -29.16 15.36
N ASP A 139 9.04 -28.08 15.51
CA ASP A 139 9.13 -27.25 16.71
C ASP A 139 7.96 -26.25 16.77
N GLY A 140 7.10 -26.41 17.78
CA GLY A 140 5.91 -25.59 17.98
C GLY A 140 6.18 -24.12 18.25
N ARG A 141 7.39 -23.73 18.68
CA ARG A 141 7.76 -22.32 18.90
C ARG A 141 7.63 -21.47 17.64
N TRP A 142 7.74 -22.08 16.46
CA TRP A 142 7.51 -21.39 15.19
C TRP A 142 6.06 -20.90 14.99
N TRP A 143 5.09 -21.48 15.68
CA TRP A 143 3.74 -20.90 15.74
C TRP A 143 3.76 -19.53 16.44
N LEU A 144 4.52 -19.38 17.53
CA LEU A 144 4.59 -18.11 18.27
C LEU A 144 5.20 -17.01 17.40
N ALA A 145 6.27 -17.34 16.66
CA ALA A 145 6.86 -16.44 15.67
C ALA A 145 5.85 -16.10 14.54
N ALA A 146 5.11 -17.09 14.04
CA ALA A 146 4.06 -16.85 13.05
C ALA A 146 2.96 -15.92 13.59
N GLY A 147 2.55 -16.08 14.86
CA GLY A 147 1.58 -15.20 15.53
C GLY A 147 2.07 -13.77 15.69
N LEU A 148 3.34 -13.59 16.10
CA LEU A 148 3.98 -12.28 16.17
C LEU A 148 3.96 -11.57 14.81
N PHE A 149 4.42 -12.26 13.76
CA PHE A 149 4.45 -11.67 12.42
C PHE A 149 3.06 -11.48 11.81
N ALA A 150 2.08 -12.33 12.15
CA ALA A 150 0.68 -12.12 11.78
C ALA A 150 0.13 -10.82 12.41
N GLY A 151 0.37 -10.61 13.70
CA GLY A 151 0.01 -9.40 14.42
C GLY A 151 0.66 -8.16 13.81
N LEU A 152 1.96 -8.19 13.52
CA LEU A 152 2.69 -7.08 12.87
C LEU A 152 2.22 -6.80 11.44
N SER A 153 1.86 -7.85 10.69
CA SER A 153 1.31 -7.71 9.33
C SER A 153 -0.08 -7.05 9.37
N MET A 154 -0.94 -7.44 10.32
CA MET A 154 -2.24 -6.80 10.56
C MET A 154 -2.09 -5.37 11.10
N LEU A 155 -1.08 -5.11 11.93
CA LEU A 155 -0.71 -3.77 12.43
C LEU A 155 -0.17 -2.86 11.31
N SER A 156 0.08 -3.41 10.13
CA SER A 156 0.47 -2.66 8.94
C SER A 156 -0.71 -2.44 7.99
N LYS A 157 -1.54 -3.47 7.74
CA LYS A 157 -2.73 -3.36 6.88
C LYS A 157 -3.75 -4.45 7.21
N PHE A 158 -5.03 -4.07 7.34
CA PHE A 158 -6.12 -4.98 7.68
C PHE A 158 -6.27 -6.16 6.71
N THR A 159 -5.93 -5.98 5.43
CA THR A 159 -6.04 -7.03 4.39
C THR A 159 -5.18 -8.26 4.67
N ALA A 160 -4.18 -8.18 5.57
CA ALA A 160 -3.39 -9.33 6.01
C ALA A 160 -4.25 -10.48 6.56
N ILE A 161 -5.45 -10.19 7.09
CA ILE A 161 -6.38 -11.21 7.57
C ILE A 161 -6.79 -12.22 6.49
N MET A 162 -6.68 -11.84 5.21
CA MET A 162 -6.99 -12.73 4.07
C MET A 162 -6.02 -13.92 3.94
N PHE A 163 -4.92 -13.95 4.71
CA PHE A 163 -4.08 -15.14 4.84
C PHE A 163 -4.60 -16.17 5.85
N ALA A 164 -5.58 -15.81 6.69
CA ALA A 164 -6.12 -16.73 7.71
C ALA A 164 -6.64 -18.06 7.11
N PRO A 165 -7.36 -18.08 5.97
CA PRO A 165 -7.74 -19.34 5.31
C PRO A 165 -6.55 -20.23 4.91
N ALA A 166 -5.42 -19.63 4.55
CA ALA A 166 -4.20 -20.37 4.20
C ALA A 166 -3.55 -21.00 5.43
N VAL A 167 -3.47 -20.26 6.54
CA VAL A 167 -2.98 -20.77 7.84
C VAL A 167 -3.91 -21.86 8.38
N ALA A 168 -5.22 -21.68 8.24
CA ALA A 168 -6.22 -22.68 8.62
C ALA A 168 -6.08 -23.96 7.76
N ALA A 169 -5.93 -23.82 6.44
CA ALA A 169 -5.71 -24.97 5.56
C ALA A 169 -4.39 -25.70 5.88
N PHE A 170 -3.31 -24.97 6.16
CA PHE A 170 -2.03 -25.52 6.61
C PHE A 170 -2.14 -26.31 7.92
N LEU A 171 -2.99 -25.85 8.84
CA LEU A 171 -3.27 -26.55 10.11
C LEU A 171 -4.16 -27.79 9.91
N LEU A 172 -5.26 -27.65 9.16
CA LEU A 172 -6.39 -28.58 9.18
C LEU A 172 -6.36 -29.68 8.11
N VAL A 173 -5.71 -29.44 6.97
CA VAL A 173 -5.71 -30.36 5.83
C VAL A 173 -4.64 -31.46 5.96
N PRO A 174 -3.39 -31.17 6.39
CA PRO A 174 -2.38 -32.20 6.48
C PRO A 174 -2.64 -33.22 7.60
N ASN A 175 -2.02 -34.39 7.50
CA ASN A 175 -2.22 -35.49 8.45
C ASN A 175 -1.77 -35.13 9.89
N TRP A 176 -0.97 -34.08 10.06
CA TRP A 176 -0.51 -33.58 11.37
C TRP A 176 -1.57 -32.78 12.16
N ARG A 177 -2.77 -32.56 11.62
CA ARG A 177 -3.76 -31.63 12.19
C ARG A 177 -4.04 -31.88 13.67
N TRP A 178 -4.19 -33.15 14.06
CA TRP A 178 -4.51 -33.51 15.44
C TRP A 178 -3.35 -33.28 16.40
N ARG A 179 -2.10 -33.36 15.93
CA ARG A 179 -0.92 -32.99 16.73
C ARG A 179 -0.99 -31.52 17.12
N TRP A 180 -1.32 -30.64 16.18
CA TRP A 180 -1.34 -29.20 16.42
C TRP A 180 -2.63 -28.70 17.06
N LEU A 181 -3.79 -29.29 16.75
CA LEU A 181 -5.05 -28.96 17.42
C LEU A 181 -5.05 -29.35 18.91
N ARG A 182 -4.28 -30.36 19.31
CA ARG A 182 -4.09 -30.72 20.73
C ARG A 182 -2.96 -29.94 21.39
N SER A 183 -2.21 -29.15 20.62
CA SER A 183 -1.08 -28.37 21.11
C SER A 183 -1.53 -26.96 21.48
N PRO A 184 -0.98 -26.34 22.53
CA PRO A 184 -1.33 -24.95 22.86
C PRO A 184 -0.76 -23.94 21.84
N TYR A 185 0.26 -24.32 21.07
CA TYR A 185 1.05 -23.39 20.25
C TYR A 185 0.24 -22.59 19.20
N PRO A 186 -0.66 -23.18 18.38
CA PRO A 186 -1.47 -22.40 17.45
C PRO A 186 -2.40 -21.40 18.14
N TYR A 187 -2.94 -21.74 19.32
CA TYR A 187 -3.82 -20.86 20.09
C TYR A 187 -3.03 -19.71 20.71
N LEU A 188 -1.84 -20.00 21.28
CA LEU A 188 -0.93 -18.96 21.75
C LEU A 188 -0.49 -18.03 20.63
N ALA A 189 -0.30 -18.53 19.40
CA ALA A 189 -0.01 -17.69 18.24
C ALA A 189 -1.13 -16.70 17.94
N VAL A 190 -2.40 -17.13 18.03
CA VAL A 190 -3.56 -16.24 17.88
C VAL A 190 -3.59 -15.18 18.98
N LEU A 191 -3.35 -15.58 20.24
CA LEU A 191 -3.29 -14.63 21.37
C LEU A 191 -2.17 -13.61 21.18
N ILE A 192 -0.98 -14.03 20.72
CA ILE A 192 0.14 -13.11 20.40
C ILE A 192 -0.27 -12.16 19.27
N ALA A 193 -0.89 -12.67 18.20
CA ALA A 193 -1.33 -11.82 17.08
C ALA A 193 -2.31 -10.74 17.55
N ILE A 194 -3.29 -11.10 18.39
CA ILE A 194 -4.26 -10.18 18.99
C ILE A 194 -3.56 -9.18 19.92
N ALA A 195 -2.63 -9.63 20.76
CA ALA A 195 -1.89 -8.75 21.68
C ALA A 195 -1.05 -7.72 20.91
N VAL A 196 -0.37 -8.13 19.83
CA VAL A 196 0.40 -7.22 18.97
C VAL A 196 -0.52 -6.26 18.20
N PHE A 197 -1.68 -6.73 17.76
CA PHE A 197 -2.69 -5.91 17.07
C PHE A 197 -3.54 -5.05 18.02
N SER A 198 -3.38 -5.21 19.34
CA SER A 198 -4.21 -4.54 20.35
C SER A 198 -4.23 -3.01 20.30
N PRO A 199 -3.17 -2.28 19.89
CA PRO A 199 -3.25 -0.82 19.76
C PRO A 199 -4.38 -0.38 18.81
N VAL A 200 -4.58 -1.12 17.73
CA VAL A 200 -5.63 -0.83 16.74
C VAL A 200 -7.02 -1.14 17.29
N LEU A 201 -7.14 -2.21 18.09
CA LEU A 201 -8.38 -2.58 18.77
C LEU A 201 -8.77 -1.55 19.82
N ILE A 202 -7.82 -1.11 20.64
CA ILE A 202 -8.01 -0.09 21.68
C ILE A 202 -8.44 1.22 21.03
N TRP A 203 -7.71 1.68 20.02
CA TRP A 203 -8.04 2.91 19.30
C TRP A 203 -9.44 2.86 18.69
N ASN A 204 -9.80 1.75 18.03
CA ASN A 204 -11.13 1.60 17.45
C ASN A 204 -12.22 1.56 18.51
N ALA A 205 -12.02 0.89 19.65
CA ALA A 205 -12.98 0.88 20.74
C ALA A 205 -13.23 2.29 21.30
N GLN A 206 -12.22 3.15 21.33
CA GLN A 206 -12.32 4.55 21.75
C GLN A 206 -13.00 5.45 20.70
N HIS A 207 -13.03 5.04 19.43
CA HIS A 207 -13.50 5.84 18.29
C HIS A 207 -14.69 5.17 17.54
N ASP A 208 -15.64 4.57 18.26
CA ASP A 208 -16.84 3.92 17.71
C ASP A 208 -16.59 2.88 16.60
N TRP A 209 -15.45 2.19 16.65
CA TRP A 209 -15.00 1.25 15.63
C TRP A 209 -14.84 1.89 14.23
N ALA A 210 -14.45 3.17 14.18
CA ALA A 210 -14.42 3.98 12.96
C ALA A 210 -13.64 3.33 11.81
N SER A 211 -12.40 2.85 12.02
CA SER A 211 -11.60 2.23 10.94
C SER A 211 -12.27 0.97 10.41
N PHE A 212 -12.79 0.11 11.29
CA PHE A 212 -13.44 -1.13 10.86
C PHE A 212 -14.74 -0.86 10.10
N ARG A 213 -15.54 0.10 10.53
CA ARG A 213 -16.74 0.53 9.80
C ARG A 213 -16.38 1.15 8.46
N PHE A 214 -15.33 1.98 8.42
CA PHE A 214 -14.82 2.57 7.17
C PHE A 214 -14.38 1.49 6.18
N GLN A 215 -13.60 0.50 6.60
CA GLN A 215 -13.22 -0.64 5.75
C GLN A 215 -14.41 -1.52 5.37
N GLY A 216 -15.34 -1.73 6.30
CA GLY A 216 -16.55 -2.52 6.09
C GLY A 216 -17.41 -1.97 4.97
N VAL A 217 -17.71 -0.66 5.00
CA VAL A 217 -18.46 0.02 3.93
C VAL A 217 -17.74 -0.13 2.58
N ARG A 218 -16.41 -0.03 2.55
CA ARG A 218 -15.66 -0.20 1.30
C ARG A 218 -15.69 -1.62 0.77
N ALA A 219 -15.66 -2.62 1.65
CA ALA A 219 -15.71 -4.02 1.28
C ALA A 219 -17.11 -4.46 0.81
N THR A 220 -18.17 -3.86 1.35
CA THR A 220 -19.57 -4.19 1.01
C THR A 220 -20.16 -3.34 -0.10
N ALA A 221 -19.48 -2.26 -0.53
CA ALA A 221 -19.88 -1.46 -1.68
C ALA A 221 -20.13 -2.34 -2.92
N ASN A 222 -21.24 -2.05 -3.60
CA ASN A 222 -21.71 -2.77 -4.77
C ASN A 222 -22.38 -1.78 -5.73
N TYR A 223 -21.81 -1.63 -6.93
CA TYR A 223 -22.30 -0.71 -7.97
C TYR A 223 -22.94 -1.45 -9.16
N GLY A 224 -23.38 -2.70 -8.94
CA GLY A 224 -23.87 -3.58 -10.00
C GLY A 224 -22.74 -4.29 -10.74
N ILE A 225 -23.10 -5.32 -11.51
CA ILE A 225 -22.13 -6.14 -12.24
C ILE A 225 -21.57 -5.34 -13.42
N SER A 226 -20.23 -5.26 -13.55
CA SER A 226 -19.56 -4.58 -14.64
C SER A 226 -18.39 -5.40 -15.20
N LEU A 227 -18.44 -5.70 -16.49
CA LEU A 227 -17.32 -6.35 -17.19
C LEU A 227 -16.09 -5.45 -17.27
N ARG A 228 -16.29 -4.13 -17.25
CA ARG A 228 -15.20 -3.15 -17.27
C ARG A 228 -14.35 -3.24 -16.02
N THR A 229 -14.95 -3.34 -14.84
CA THR A 229 -14.19 -3.42 -13.57
C THR A 229 -13.45 -4.76 -13.42
N ILE A 230 -13.97 -5.83 -14.02
CA ILE A 230 -13.24 -7.11 -14.16
C ILE A 230 -12.02 -6.93 -15.08
N GLY A 231 -12.23 -6.30 -16.24
CA GLY A 231 -11.16 -5.95 -17.17
C GLY A 231 -10.08 -5.08 -16.52
N ASP A 232 -10.48 -4.07 -15.74
CA ASP A 232 -9.58 -3.22 -14.97
C ASP A 232 -8.75 -4.04 -13.97
N TYR A 233 -9.37 -4.97 -13.23
CA TYR A 233 -8.66 -5.84 -12.27
C TYR A 233 -7.67 -6.78 -12.96
N ILE A 234 -8.06 -7.42 -14.07
CA ILE A 234 -7.18 -8.31 -14.83
C ILE A 234 -6.02 -7.52 -15.46
N GLY A 235 -6.33 -6.38 -16.09
CA GLY A 235 -5.33 -5.48 -16.65
C GLY A 235 -4.36 -4.97 -15.60
N LEU A 236 -4.84 -4.66 -14.39
CA LEU A 236 -4.03 -4.31 -13.23
C LEU A 236 -3.07 -5.44 -12.83
N GLN A 237 -3.53 -6.70 -12.79
CA GLN A 237 -2.64 -7.83 -12.48
C GLN A 237 -1.54 -7.97 -13.55
N PHE A 238 -1.88 -7.85 -14.82
CA PHE A 238 -0.88 -7.91 -15.90
C PHE A 238 0.09 -6.73 -15.87
N GLY A 239 -0.39 -5.51 -15.58
CA GLY A 239 0.43 -4.31 -15.53
C GLY A 239 1.39 -4.28 -14.34
N LEU A 240 0.94 -4.75 -13.16
CA LEU A 240 1.72 -4.69 -11.92
C LEU A 240 2.58 -5.94 -11.65
N VAL A 241 2.10 -7.12 -12.03
CA VAL A 241 2.86 -8.39 -11.88
C VAL A 241 3.70 -8.68 -13.13
N GLY A 242 3.20 -8.32 -14.31
CA GLY A 242 3.89 -8.49 -15.60
C GLY A 242 3.14 -9.43 -16.54
N PHE A 243 3.16 -9.10 -17.84
CA PHE A 243 2.39 -9.78 -18.89
C PHE A 243 2.69 -11.29 -18.99
N VAL A 244 3.98 -11.64 -19.03
CA VAL A 244 4.44 -13.03 -19.08
C VAL A 244 4.54 -13.64 -17.66
N MET A 245 4.82 -12.81 -16.65
CA MET A 245 5.03 -13.27 -15.28
C MET A 245 3.75 -13.82 -14.65
N LEU A 246 2.63 -13.13 -14.82
CA LEU A 246 1.36 -13.53 -14.23
C LEU A 246 0.94 -14.98 -14.59
N PRO A 247 0.88 -15.40 -15.86
CA PRO A 247 0.52 -16.78 -16.21
C PRO A 247 1.57 -17.81 -15.75
N VAL A 248 2.86 -17.46 -15.72
CA VAL A 248 3.91 -18.33 -15.16
C VAL A 248 3.70 -18.57 -13.67
N VAL A 249 3.38 -17.52 -12.91
CA VAL A 249 3.15 -17.64 -11.47
C VAL A 249 1.84 -18.36 -11.17
N LEU A 250 0.77 -18.05 -11.89
CA LEU A 250 -0.53 -18.72 -11.74
C LEU A 250 -0.46 -20.22 -12.07
N SER A 251 0.23 -20.60 -13.15
CA SER A 251 0.42 -22.03 -13.47
C SER A 251 1.21 -22.76 -12.39
N GLY A 252 2.33 -22.17 -11.91
CA GLY A 252 3.10 -22.72 -10.80
C GLY A 252 2.28 -22.84 -9.50
N LEU A 253 1.40 -21.88 -9.22
CA LEU A 253 0.48 -21.89 -8.08
C LEU A 253 -0.57 -23.00 -8.18
N VAL A 254 -1.23 -23.14 -9.32
CA VAL A 254 -2.24 -24.19 -9.54
C VAL A 254 -1.62 -25.58 -9.42
N MET A 255 -0.43 -25.80 -9.99
CA MET A 255 0.28 -27.06 -9.86
C MET A 255 0.72 -27.32 -8.41
N THR A 256 1.12 -26.28 -7.68
CA THR A 256 1.47 -26.37 -6.26
C THR A 256 0.24 -26.70 -5.40
N ALA A 257 -0.91 -26.07 -5.67
CA ALA A 257 -2.18 -26.37 -5.01
C ALA A 257 -2.59 -27.83 -5.26
N TRP A 258 -2.65 -28.24 -6.53
CA TRP A 258 -3.03 -29.60 -6.92
C TRP A 258 -2.19 -30.64 -6.19
N ARG A 259 -0.87 -30.46 -6.20
CA ARG A 259 0.08 -31.34 -5.49
C ARG A 259 -0.11 -31.30 -3.98
N GLY A 260 -0.22 -30.11 -3.41
CA GLY A 260 -0.37 -29.89 -1.98
C GLY A 260 -1.62 -30.57 -1.43
N TYR A 261 -2.78 -30.35 -2.04
CA TYR A 261 -4.03 -30.95 -1.60
C TYR A 261 -4.11 -32.45 -1.90
N ARG A 262 -3.56 -32.93 -3.03
CA ARG A 262 -3.50 -34.37 -3.35
C ARG A 262 -2.61 -35.15 -2.38
N LYS A 263 -1.43 -34.62 -2.07
CA LYS A 263 -0.45 -35.25 -1.16
C LYS A 263 -0.62 -34.84 0.30
N ARG A 264 -1.57 -33.94 0.59
CA ARG A 264 -1.75 -33.29 1.90
C ARG A 264 -0.45 -32.68 2.44
N GLU A 265 0.35 -32.09 1.56
CA GLU A 265 1.65 -31.50 1.91
C GLU A 265 1.44 -30.09 2.48
N PRO A 266 1.80 -29.84 3.75
CA PRO A 266 1.46 -28.59 4.43
C PRO A 266 1.93 -27.33 3.71
N VAL A 267 3.18 -27.29 3.27
CA VAL A 267 3.80 -26.05 2.77
C VAL A 267 3.22 -25.67 1.40
N ALA A 268 3.02 -26.64 0.51
CA ALA A 268 2.35 -26.40 -0.77
C ALA A 268 0.91 -25.90 -0.56
N ILE A 269 0.17 -26.43 0.41
CA ILE A 269 -1.16 -25.93 0.77
C ILE A 269 -1.06 -24.48 1.26
N LEU A 270 -0.17 -24.17 2.20
CA LEU A 270 0.02 -22.82 2.72
C LEU A 270 0.32 -21.81 1.61
N LEU A 271 1.37 -22.06 0.82
CA LEU A 271 1.85 -21.11 -0.19
C LEU A 271 0.82 -20.91 -1.31
N SER A 272 0.13 -21.98 -1.72
CA SER A 272 -0.87 -21.88 -2.79
C SER A 272 -2.16 -21.19 -2.31
N THR A 273 -2.69 -21.58 -1.15
CA THR A 273 -3.93 -21.01 -0.60
C THR A 273 -3.75 -19.56 -0.18
N ALA A 274 -2.55 -19.17 0.27
CA ALA A 274 -2.21 -17.78 0.59
C ALA A 274 -2.34 -16.82 -0.61
N VAL A 275 -2.29 -17.34 -1.84
CA VAL A 275 -2.45 -16.54 -3.05
C VAL A 275 -3.81 -16.75 -3.70
N LEU A 276 -4.23 -18.00 -3.88
CA LEU A 276 -5.45 -18.32 -4.61
C LEU A 276 -6.69 -17.75 -3.92
N VAL A 277 -6.77 -17.81 -2.58
CA VAL A 277 -7.94 -17.30 -1.85
C VAL A 277 -8.08 -15.77 -2.02
N PRO A 278 -7.05 -14.94 -1.75
CA PRO A 278 -7.15 -13.51 -2.04
C PRO A 278 -7.38 -13.19 -3.52
N PHE A 279 -6.70 -13.90 -4.42
CA PHE A 279 -6.85 -13.69 -5.86
C PHE A 279 -8.30 -13.90 -6.33
N PHE A 280 -8.94 -15.00 -5.92
CA PHE A 280 -10.33 -15.27 -6.26
C PHE A 280 -11.30 -14.33 -5.55
N TYR A 281 -11.02 -13.95 -4.30
CA TYR A 281 -11.83 -12.95 -3.61
C TYR A 281 -11.86 -11.62 -4.39
N PHE A 282 -10.69 -11.09 -4.77
CA PHE A 282 -10.62 -9.84 -5.53
C PHE A 282 -11.18 -9.99 -6.95
N LEU A 283 -11.03 -11.16 -7.59
CA LEU A 283 -11.65 -11.43 -8.88
C LEU A 283 -13.19 -11.35 -8.77
N VAL A 284 -13.79 -12.00 -7.77
CA VAL A 284 -15.24 -11.93 -7.53
C VAL A 284 -15.67 -10.52 -7.16
N LYS A 285 -14.94 -9.84 -6.27
CA LYS A 285 -15.25 -8.45 -5.91
C LYS A 285 -15.11 -7.49 -7.09
N SER A 286 -14.20 -7.75 -8.03
CA SER A 286 -14.02 -6.94 -9.23
C SER A 286 -15.28 -6.89 -10.12
N MET A 287 -16.19 -7.85 -9.96
CA MET A 287 -17.47 -7.84 -10.66
C MET A 287 -18.36 -6.66 -10.25
N THR A 288 -18.24 -6.19 -9.00
CA THR A 288 -19.16 -5.20 -8.40
C THR A 288 -18.47 -3.92 -7.93
N LEU A 289 -17.14 -3.90 -7.95
CA LEU A 289 -16.30 -2.85 -7.38
C LEU A 289 -15.01 -2.72 -8.19
N ARG A 290 -14.58 -1.49 -8.49
CA ARG A 290 -13.21 -1.26 -8.99
C ARG A 290 -12.23 -1.55 -7.85
N VAL A 291 -11.52 -2.67 -7.93
CA VAL A 291 -10.49 -3.04 -6.96
C VAL A 291 -9.33 -2.04 -7.04
N GLY A 292 -8.92 -1.49 -5.90
CA GLY A 292 -7.82 -0.52 -5.85
C GLY A 292 -6.48 -1.15 -6.24
N ASP A 293 -5.63 -0.33 -6.86
CA ASP A 293 -4.46 -0.77 -7.62
C ASP A 293 -3.49 -1.65 -6.80
N THR A 294 -3.28 -1.35 -5.52
CA THR A 294 -2.35 -2.10 -4.66
C THR A 294 -3.02 -3.15 -3.77
N TRP A 295 -4.35 -3.20 -3.72
CA TRP A 295 -5.09 -4.06 -2.79
C TRP A 295 -4.71 -5.55 -2.88
N PRO A 296 -4.56 -6.16 -4.08
CA PRO A 296 -4.19 -7.57 -4.19
C PRO A 296 -2.67 -7.80 -4.12
N MET A 297 -1.83 -6.77 -4.07
CA MET A 297 -0.38 -6.93 -4.22
C MET A 297 0.29 -7.63 -3.03
N PHE A 298 -0.35 -7.71 -1.86
CA PHE A 298 0.27 -8.39 -0.73
C PHE A 298 0.49 -9.91 -0.94
N MET A 299 -0.20 -10.53 -1.90
CA MET A 299 -0.17 -11.99 -2.09
C MET A 299 0.97 -12.49 -2.99
N TRP A 300 1.38 -11.73 -4.00
CA TRP A 300 2.26 -12.25 -5.07
C TRP A 300 3.68 -12.63 -4.63
N PRO A 301 4.32 -12.04 -3.61
CA PRO A 301 5.59 -12.53 -3.08
C PRO A 301 5.56 -14.03 -2.73
N VAL A 302 4.46 -14.49 -2.13
CA VAL A 302 4.25 -15.91 -1.82
C VAL A 302 4.05 -16.72 -3.11
N GLY A 303 3.38 -16.13 -4.11
CA GLY A 303 3.22 -16.71 -5.44
C GLY A 303 4.53 -16.92 -6.19
N PHE A 304 5.44 -15.95 -6.15
CA PHE A 304 6.78 -16.07 -6.74
C PHE A 304 7.57 -17.21 -6.10
N ALA A 305 7.53 -17.34 -4.77
CA ALA A 305 8.14 -18.48 -4.08
C ALA A 305 7.51 -19.82 -4.52
N ALA A 306 6.18 -19.91 -4.58
CA ALA A 306 5.48 -21.12 -5.01
C ALA A 306 5.86 -21.52 -6.45
N ALA A 307 5.90 -20.57 -7.38
CA ALA A 307 6.31 -20.79 -8.76
C ALA A 307 7.78 -21.24 -8.86
N ALA A 308 8.68 -20.57 -8.16
CA ALA A 308 10.10 -20.93 -8.11
C ALA A 308 10.33 -22.35 -7.56
N ILE A 309 9.61 -22.73 -6.50
CA ILE A 309 9.63 -24.10 -5.95
C ILE A 309 9.11 -25.09 -6.99
N ASN A 310 8.02 -24.75 -7.68
CA ASN A 310 7.37 -25.64 -8.65
C ASN A 310 8.34 -26.10 -9.75
N PHE A 311 9.21 -25.22 -10.27
CA PHE A 311 10.17 -25.59 -11.33
C PHE A 311 11.10 -26.75 -10.95
N THR A 312 11.54 -26.81 -9.70
CA THR A 312 12.38 -27.92 -9.22
C THR A 312 11.58 -29.19 -9.02
N MET A 313 10.31 -29.04 -8.65
CA MET A 313 9.43 -30.16 -8.34
C MET A 313 8.99 -30.88 -9.61
N LEU A 314 8.79 -30.16 -10.72
CA LEU A 314 8.58 -30.75 -12.04
C LEU A 314 9.67 -31.77 -12.39
N SER A 315 10.93 -31.42 -12.13
CA SER A 315 12.08 -32.30 -12.40
C SER A 315 12.09 -33.52 -11.48
N ARG A 316 11.78 -33.33 -10.19
CA ARG A 316 11.74 -34.41 -9.19
C ARG A 316 10.58 -35.38 -9.39
N GLU A 317 9.49 -34.92 -9.98
CA GLU A 317 8.28 -35.71 -10.21
C GLU A 317 8.26 -36.41 -11.58
N GLY A 318 9.35 -36.36 -12.34
CA GLY A 318 9.49 -37.11 -13.59
C GLY A 318 8.66 -36.55 -14.75
N TRP A 319 8.29 -35.26 -14.72
CA TRP A 319 7.60 -34.62 -15.85
C TRP A 319 8.50 -34.64 -17.09
N SER A 320 7.88 -34.63 -18.28
CA SER A 320 8.62 -34.72 -19.54
C SER A 320 9.66 -33.59 -19.68
N ALA A 321 10.81 -33.91 -20.28
CA ALA A 321 11.88 -32.94 -20.51
C ALA A 321 11.41 -31.72 -21.32
N ARG A 322 10.42 -31.91 -22.21
CA ARG A 322 9.78 -30.81 -22.97
C ARG A 322 9.07 -29.83 -22.05
N MET A 323 8.29 -30.32 -21.09
CA MET A 323 7.58 -29.47 -20.13
C MET A 323 8.54 -28.71 -19.23
N ILE A 324 9.56 -29.38 -18.69
CA ILE A 324 10.59 -28.73 -17.86
C ILE A 324 11.31 -27.63 -18.64
N LYS A 325 11.74 -27.90 -19.88
CA LYS A 325 12.36 -26.90 -20.75
C LYS A 325 11.43 -25.72 -21.05
N SER A 326 10.15 -25.99 -21.33
CA SER A 326 9.14 -24.96 -21.57
C SER A 326 8.92 -24.07 -20.35
N SER A 327 8.73 -24.65 -19.15
CA SER A 327 8.55 -23.89 -17.91
C SER A 327 9.76 -23.00 -17.61
N LEU A 328 10.98 -23.53 -17.79
CA LEU A 328 12.21 -22.75 -17.60
C LEU A 328 12.37 -21.65 -18.66
N PHE A 329 11.99 -21.91 -19.92
CA PHE A 329 11.98 -20.91 -20.97
C PHE A 329 11.04 -19.75 -20.60
N TRP A 330 9.78 -20.03 -20.27
CA TRP A 330 8.81 -19.01 -19.91
C TRP A 330 9.18 -18.26 -18.63
N ALA A 331 9.75 -18.93 -17.63
CA ALA A 331 10.25 -18.28 -16.41
C ALA A 331 11.39 -17.30 -16.70
N ARG A 332 12.34 -17.67 -17.59
CA ARG A 332 13.41 -16.77 -18.02
C ARG A 332 12.85 -15.61 -18.82
N THR A 333 11.94 -15.86 -19.77
CA THR A 333 11.28 -14.81 -20.56
C THR A 333 10.51 -13.85 -19.66
N ALA A 334 9.82 -14.34 -18.63
CA ALA A 334 9.12 -13.50 -17.67
C ALA A 334 10.08 -12.60 -16.87
N VAL A 335 11.20 -13.15 -16.39
CA VAL A 335 12.19 -12.37 -15.64
C VAL A 335 12.86 -11.33 -16.53
N VAL A 336 13.33 -11.72 -17.72
CA VAL A 336 14.05 -10.81 -18.63
C VAL A 336 13.13 -9.72 -19.16
N SER A 337 11.94 -10.07 -19.67
CA SER A 337 10.99 -9.07 -20.19
C SER A 337 10.45 -8.17 -19.08
N GLY A 338 10.21 -8.71 -17.88
CA GLY A 338 9.78 -7.93 -16.73
C GLY A 338 10.83 -6.93 -16.25
N ILE A 339 12.10 -7.35 -16.08
CA ILE A 339 13.19 -6.43 -15.72
C ILE A 339 13.36 -5.35 -16.79
N ALA A 340 13.35 -5.72 -18.06
CA ALA A 340 13.43 -4.74 -19.15
C ALA A 340 12.29 -3.71 -19.07
N PHE A 341 11.06 -4.17 -18.82
CA PHE A 341 9.91 -3.29 -18.63
C PHE A 341 10.07 -2.37 -17.42
N VAL A 342 10.54 -2.89 -16.27
CA VAL A 342 10.79 -2.08 -15.08
C VAL A 342 11.84 -0.99 -15.34
N VAL A 343 12.93 -1.33 -16.04
CA VAL A 343 13.98 -0.38 -16.40
C VAL A 343 13.45 0.70 -17.36
N ILE A 344 12.61 0.33 -18.34
CA ILE A 344 11.95 1.28 -19.24
C ILE A 344 11.07 2.25 -18.44
N VAL A 345 10.25 1.73 -17.51
CA VAL A 345 9.38 2.56 -16.68
C VAL A 345 10.19 3.47 -15.75
N PHE A 346 11.30 2.98 -15.20
CA PHE A 346 12.24 3.81 -14.43
C PHE A 346 12.74 4.99 -15.26
N PHE A 347 13.25 4.75 -16.47
CA PHE A 347 13.75 5.84 -17.32
C PHE A 347 12.63 6.78 -17.78
N TYR A 348 11.43 6.28 -18.04
CA TYR A 348 10.27 7.13 -18.36
C TYR A 348 9.98 8.13 -17.24
N TYR A 349 10.05 7.72 -15.97
CA TYR A 349 9.73 8.62 -14.85
C TYR A 349 10.91 9.46 -14.38
N VAL A 350 12.13 8.92 -14.39
CA VAL A 350 13.31 9.60 -13.84
C VAL A 350 14.02 10.48 -14.86
N ALA A 351 14.06 10.08 -16.13
CA ALA A 351 14.90 10.73 -17.14
C ALA A 351 14.12 11.35 -18.31
N ALA A 352 12.98 10.78 -18.72
CA ALA A 352 12.25 11.30 -19.87
C ALA A 352 11.54 12.62 -19.54
N PRO A 353 11.55 13.64 -20.42
CA PRO A 353 10.81 14.88 -20.21
C PRO A 353 9.35 14.81 -20.70
N TRP A 354 8.98 13.73 -21.40
CA TRP A 354 7.70 13.62 -22.10
C TRP A 354 6.58 13.08 -21.22
N ASN A 355 5.33 13.52 -21.44
CA ASN A 355 4.15 12.92 -20.84
C ASN A 355 3.34 12.17 -21.91
N PHE A 356 3.59 10.88 -22.07
CA PHE A 356 2.85 10.05 -23.03
C PHE A 356 1.49 9.58 -22.50
N LEU A 357 1.29 9.63 -21.18
CA LEU A 357 0.09 9.16 -20.50
C LEU A 357 -0.94 10.28 -20.26
N GLY A 358 -0.60 11.54 -20.54
CA GLY A 358 -1.49 12.68 -20.35
C GLY A 358 -1.94 12.84 -18.90
N LYS A 359 -3.23 13.09 -18.68
CA LYS A 359 -3.83 13.24 -17.34
C LYS A 359 -3.93 11.91 -16.57
N ILE A 360 -3.83 10.76 -17.25
CA ILE A 360 -3.91 9.43 -16.61
C ILE A 360 -2.54 8.94 -16.13
N ASP A 361 -1.48 9.75 -16.26
CA ASP A 361 -0.15 9.42 -15.74
C ASP A 361 -0.21 9.19 -14.21
N PRO A 362 0.10 7.97 -13.72
CA PRO A 362 -0.02 7.65 -12.31
C PRO A 362 0.86 8.48 -11.37
N ILE A 363 1.99 9.01 -11.85
CA ILE A 363 2.85 9.91 -11.06
C ILE A 363 2.42 11.35 -11.30
N GLY A 364 2.20 11.72 -12.56
CA GLY A 364 1.80 13.06 -12.96
C GLY A 364 0.51 13.55 -12.31
N ALA A 365 -0.45 12.65 -12.10
CA ALA A 365 -1.70 12.95 -11.40
C ALA A 365 -1.52 13.42 -9.94
N GLU A 366 -0.34 13.20 -9.35
CA GLU A 366 -0.04 13.54 -7.96
C GLU A 366 1.17 14.47 -7.78
N ALA A 367 1.89 14.80 -8.86
CA ALA A 367 3.08 15.64 -8.84
C ALA A 367 2.77 17.15 -8.96
N GLY A 368 3.79 17.99 -8.78
CA GLY A 368 3.74 19.42 -9.12
C GLY A 368 3.13 20.32 -8.04
N TYR A 369 2.98 19.82 -6.82
CA TYR A 369 2.44 20.61 -5.70
C TYR A 369 3.37 21.76 -5.25
N GLU A 370 4.64 21.76 -5.67
CA GLU A 370 5.54 22.90 -5.42
C GLU A 370 4.99 24.21 -6.02
N GLN A 371 4.33 24.14 -7.18
CA GLN A 371 3.69 25.30 -7.82
C GLN A 371 2.55 25.85 -6.95
N VAL A 372 1.74 24.96 -6.38
CA VAL A 372 0.63 25.30 -5.48
C VAL A 372 1.16 25.88 -4.17
N ALA A 373 2.19 25.28 -3.58
CA ALA A 373 2.81 25.76 -2.35
C ALA A 373 3.49 27.12 -2.53
N ALA A 374 4.15 27.36 -3.67
CA ALA A 374 4.75 28.65 -3.98
C ALA A 374 3.69 29.76 -4.07
N ARG A 375 2.57 29.50 -4.74
CA ARG A 375 1.45 30.47 -4.79
C ARG A 375 0.82 30.68 -3.41
N ALA A 376 0.70 29.64 -2.59
CA ALA A 376 0.19 29.73 -1.23
C ALA A 376 1.14 30.54 -0.32
N GLN A 377 2.45 30.37 -0.46
CA GLN A 377 3.45 31.18 0.24
C GLN A 377 3.33 32.65 -0.15
N ALA A 378 3.24 32.96 -1.44
CA ALA A 378 3.01 34.34 -1.91
C ALA A 378 1.71 34.93 -1.33
N ALA A 379 0.62 34.15 -1.27
CA ALA A 379 -0.64 34.59 -0.66
C ALA A 379 -0.52 34.89 0.84
N LEU A 380 0.25 34.07 1.58
CA LEU A 380 0.54 34.33 3.00
C LEU A 380 1.30 35.64 3.17
N ASP A 381 2.33 35.85 2.34
CA ASP A 381 3.18 37.05 2.38
C ASP A 381 2.39 38.32 1.99
N GLU A 382 1.54 38.24 0.97
CA GLU A 382 0.69 39.34 0.47
C GLU A 382 -0.37 39.78 1.49
N THR A 383 -0.96 38.84 2.21
CA THR A 383 -2.16 39.10 3.03
C THR A 383 -1.89 39.18 4.53
N GLY A 384 -0.69 38.78 4.97
CA GLY A 384 -0.34 38.60 6.38
C GLY A 384 -1.07 37.43 7.06
N ALA A 385 -1.68 36.53 6.29
CA ALA A 385 -2.30 35.33 6.82
C ALA A 385 -1.25 34.39 7.44
N THR A 386 -1.63 33.66 8.47
CA THR A 386 -0.69 32.92 9.34
C THR A 386 -0.84 31.41 9.26
N TRP A 387 -1.85 30.90 8.55
CA TRP A 387 -2.18 29.48 8.45
C TRP A 387 -2.84 29.12 7.11
N ILE A 388 -2.90 27.83 6.79
CA ILE A 388 -3.48 27.29 5.55
C ILE A 388 -4.64 26.34 5.87
N ALA A 389 -5.75 26.48 5.13
CA ALA A 389 -6.88 25.55 5.12
C ALA A 389 -6.89 24.71 3.84
N ALA A 390 -7.26 23.43 3.95
CA ALA A 390 -7.49 22.54 2.82
C ALA A 390 -8.79 21.74 3.01
N THR A 391 -9.44 21.37 1.90
CA THR A 391 -10.73 20.62 1.91
C THR A 391 -10.61 19.16 1.46
N ASP A 392 -9.37 18.67 1.35
CA ASP A 392 -9.09 17.28 1.04
C ASP A 392 -7.76 16.85 1.68
N TYR A 393 -7.68 15.59 2.13
CA TYR A 393 -6.50 15.08 2.83
C TYR A 393 -5.22 15.10 1.98
N ARG A 394 -5.31 15.08 0.63
CA ARG A 394 -4.14 15.06 -0.25
C ARG A 394 -3.49 16.42 -0.30
N THR A 395 -4.27 17.47 -0.52
CA THR A 395 -3.80 18.86 -0.49
C THR A 395 -3.30 19.22 0.90
N TYR A 396 -4.03 18.85 1.96
CA TYR A 396 -3.56 18.99 3.34
C TYR A 396 -2.18 18.36 3.55
N ALA A 397 -2.03 17.09 3.18
CA ALA A 397 -0.79 16.34 3.38
C ALA A 397 0.39 16.95 2.61
N MET A 398 0.17 17.35 1.35
CA MET A 398 1.21 17.98 0.53
C MET A 398 1.60 19.36 1.04
N MET A 399 0.65 20.18 1.47
CA MET A 399 0.96 21.47 2.11
C MET A 399 1.73 21.25 3.41
N ARG A 400 1.32 20.28 4.25
CA ARG A 400 2.07 19.97 5.48
C ARG A 400 3.50 19.50 5.19
N TRP A 401 3.67 18.68 4.15
CA TRP A 401 4.98 18.23 3.67
C TRP A 401 5.84 19.43 3.23
N LEU A 402 5.35 20.26 2.30
CA LEU A 402 6.12 21.36 1.70
C LEU A 402 6.40 22.51 2.69
N PHE A 403 5.45 22.83 3.59
CA PHE A 403 5.64 23.87 4.60
C PHE A 403 6.43 23.41 5.81
N ARG A 404 6.58 22.10 6.06
CA ARG A 404 7.44 21.54 7.14
C ARG A 404 7.11 22.09 8.55
N GLY A 405 5.85 22.42 8.81
CA GLY A 405 5.43 23.02 10.09
C GLY A 405 5.81 24.48 10.26
N ARG A 406 6.41 25.15 9.26
CA ARG A 406 6.64 26.61 9.28
C ARG A 406 5.33 27.40 9.36
N VAL A 407 4.27 26.84 8.77
CA VAL A 407 2.92 27.39 8.75
C VAL A 407 1.95 26.28 9.21
N PRO A 408 1.03 26.54 10.16
CA PRO A 408 -0.04 25.63 10.48
C PRO A 408 -0.89 25.33 9.25
N VAL A 409 -1.13 24.05 8.99
CA VAL A 409 -2.02 23.58 7.93
C VAL A 409 -3.15 22.80 8.59
N ILE A 410 -4.39 23.07 8.22
CA ILE A 410 -5.58 22.39 8.72
C ILE A 410 -6.41 21.86 7.55
N GLU A 411 -6.79 20.59 7.66
CA GLU A 411 -7.86 19.99 6.87
C GLU A 411 -9.19 20.28 7.57
N ILE A 412 -10.20 20.78 6.85
CA ILE A 412 -11.39 21.39 7.45
C ILE A 412 -12.69 20.56 7.37
N ASN A 413 -12.78 19.52 6.53
CA ASN A 413 -14.03 18.80 6.25
C ASN A 413 -13.94 17.27 6.30
N GLU A 414 -12.77 16.70 6.55
CA GLU A 414 -12.53 15.28 6.77
C GLU A 414 -12.00 15.05 8.19
N ARG A 415 -12.44 15.84 9.18
CA ARG A 415 -11.85 15.86 10.55
C ARG A 415 -11.81 14.49 11.22
N GLY A 416 -12.70 13.57 10.88
CA GLY A 416 -12.69 12.19 11.34
C GLY A 416 -11.43 11.39 10.95
N ARG A 417 -10.67 11.81 9.93
CA ARG A 417 -9.35 11.24 9.58
C ARG A 417 -8.24 11.64 10.55
N PHE A 418 -8.42 12.74 11.28
CA PHE A 418 -7.39 13.42 12.07
C PHE A 418 -7.66 13.36 13.58
N GLN A 419 -8.43 12.35 14.02
CA GLN A 419 -8.67 12.07 15.43
C GLN A 419 -7.34 11.79 16.16
N ASP A 420 -7.18 12.31 17.37
CA ASP A 420 -5.96 12.25 18.20
C ASP A 420 -4.70 12.93 17.62
N PHE A 421 -4.85 13.75 16.58
CA PHE A 421 -3.72 14.53 16.08
C PHE A 421 -3.41 15.64 17.08
N ARG A 422 -2.12 15.95 17.23
CA ARG A 422 -1.69 17.05 18.10
C ARG A 422 -2.15 18.40 17.55
N ASP A 423 -2.15 19.39 18.44
CA ASP A 423 -2.41 20.78 18.08
C ASP A 423 -1.50 21.23 16.91
N PRO A 424 -2.07 21.69 15.77
CA PRO A 424 -1.30 22.14 14.61
C PRO A 424 -0.67 23.55 14.79
N GLY A 425 -0.90 24.22 15.92
CA GLY A 425 -0.51 25.61 16.17
C GLY A 425 -1.72 26.54 16.22
N MET A 426 -2.72 26.20 17.02
CA MET A 426 -3.98 26.96 17.13
C MET A 426 -3.78 28.39 17.63
N ASP A 427 -2.69 28.67 18.33
CA ASP A 427 -2.24 30.01 18.72
C ASP A 427 -2.04 30.94 17.52
N ARG A 428 -1.57 30.39 16.40
CA ARG A 428 -1.37 31.11 15.13
C ARG A 428 -2.60 31.07 14.22
N ILE A 429 -3.65 30.33 14.57
CA ILE A 429 -4.87 30.17 13.77
C ILE A 429 -6.00 31.02 14.34
N LYS A 430 -6.23 30.92 15.66
CA LYS A 430 -7.34 31.59 16.33
C LYS A 430 -7.23 33.10 16.18
N GLY A 431 -8.27 33.73 15.64
CA GLY A 431 -8.33 35.18 15.43
C GLY A 431 -7.45 35.72 14.30
N HIS A 432 -6.76 34.87 13.55
CA HIS A 432 -5.89 35.27 12.46
C HIS A 432 -6.45 34.86 11.09
N ALA A 433 -6.09 35.61 10.04
CA ALA A 433 -6.45 35.27 8.68
C ALA A 433 -5.74 33.99 8.21
N GLY A 434 -6.43 33.17 7.42
CA GLY A 434 -5.89 31.96 6.80
C GLY A 434 -5.93 32.04 5.27
N ILE A 435 -5.18 31.16 4.61
CA ILE A 435 -5.26 30.95 3.16
C ILE A 435 -5.92 29.61 2.91
N TYR A 436 -7.07 29.62 2.25
CA TYR A 436 -7.64 28.41 1.69
C TYR A 436 -6.85 28.00 0.44
N VAL A 437 -6.51 26.72 0.35
CA VAL A 437 -5.93 26.09 -0.83
C VAL A 437 -6.76 24.84 -1.13
N GLY A 438 -7.47 24.85 -2.25
CA GLY A 438 -8.29 23.72 -2.66
C GLY A 438 -8.41 23.61 -4.18
N ARG A 439 -8.74 22.43 -4.68
CA ARG A 439 -8.98 22.25 -6.12
C ARG A 439 -10.22 23.05 -6.53
N GLU A 440 -10.22 23.61 -7.73
CA GLU A 440 -11.31 24.45 -8.23
C GLU A 440 -12.71 23.77 -8.17
N PRO A 441 -12.86 22.46 -8.41
CA PRO A 441 -14.14 21.79 -8.18
C PRO A 441 -14.58 21.80 -6.70
N ASP A 442 -13.64 21.60 -5.77
CA ASP A 442 -13.91 21.57 -4.32
C ASP A 442 -14.14 22.98 -3.76
N ASN A 443 -13.55 23.99 -4.40
CA ASN A 443 -13.71 25.42 -4.10
C ASN A 443 -15.18 25.88 -4.13
N ARG A 444 -16.00 25.20 -4.96
CA ARG A 444 -17.43 25.48 -5.20
C ARG A 444 -18.37 24.53 -4.43
N SER A 445 -17.82 23.73 -3.51
CA SER A 445 -18.62 22.81 -2.70
C SER A 445 -19.63 23.56 -1.82
N THR A 446 -20.84 23.00 -1.68
CA THR A 446 -21.88 23.48 -0.75
C THR A 446 -21.48 23.33 0.73
N LEU A 447 -20.35 22.67 1.00
CA LEU A 447 -19.72 22.67 2.31
C LEU A 447 -19.55 24.09 2.86
N TRP A 448 -19.17 25.03 2.00
CA TRP A 448 -18.91 26.42 2.40
C TRP A 448 -20.15 27.14 2.92
N ASP A 449 -21.35 26.68 2.57
CA ASP A 449 -22.60 27.22 3.12
C ASP A 449 -22.73 26.96 4.63
N ASN A 450 -21.97 25.99 5.16
CA ASN A 450 -21.95 25.59 6.56
C ASN A 450 -20.75 26.16 7.34
N ILE A 451 -19.87 26.92 6.67
CA ILE A 451 -18.66 27.48 7.27
C ILE A 451 -18.82 29.00 7.34
N PRO A 452 -18.85 29.63 8.54
CA PRO A 452 -19.11 31.07 8.68
C PRO A 452 -17.92 31.96 8.26
N ALA A 453 -16.91 31.39 7.62
CA ALA A 453 -15.73 32.11 7.18
C ALA A 453 -16.07 33.09 6.05
N LYS A 454 -15.57 34.33 6.16
CA LYS A 454 -15.57 35.26 5.03
C LYS A 454 -14.43 34.88 4.09
N ARG A 455 -14.76 34.70 2.81
CA ARG A 455 -13.84 34.30 1.74
C ARG A 455 -13.62 35.45 0.78
N GLU A 456 -12.37 35.80 0.55
CA GLU A 456 -11.95 36.78 -0.44
C GLU A 456 -11.04 36.09 -1.47
N PRO A 457 -11.46 35.98 -2.74
CA PRO A 457 -10.66 35.31 -3.77
C PRO A 457 -9.33 36.03 -4.01
N LEU A 458 -8.23 35.28 -3.99
CA LEU A 458 -6.87 35.77 -4.28
C LEU A 458 -6.36 35.31 -5.65
N GLY A 459 -7.07 34.40 -6.31
CA GLY A 459 -6.76 33.91 -7.66
C GLY A 459 -6.59 32.40 -7.71
N GLN A 460 -5.97 31.92 -8.79
CA GLN A 460 -5.82 30.50 -9.07
C GLN A 460 -4.37 30.16 -9.44
N VAL A 461 -4.02 28.88 -9.32
CA VAL A 461 -2.75 28.31 -9.79
C VAL A 461 -3.00 26.97 -10.46
N GLU A 462 -2.38 26.77 -11.62
CA GLU A 462 -2.40 25.50 -12.32
C GLU A 462 -1.29 24.59 -11.79
N ARG A 463 -1.66 23.38 -11.39
CA ARG A 463 -0.72 22.30 -11.10
C ARG A 463 -0.40 21.57 -12.39
N ARG A 464 0.86 21.63 -12.81
CA ARG A 464 1.35 21.09 -14.09
C ARG A 464 2.32 19.94 -13.91
N TRP A 465 2.22 18.94 -14.78
CA TRP A 465 3.17 17.85 -14.93
C TRP A 465 3.68 17.78 -16.37
N ARG A 466 4.99 17.99 -16.56
CA ARG A 466 5.66 17.96 -17.88
C ARG A 466 4.92 18.77 -18.95
N GLY A 467 4.55 20.00 -18.58
CA GLY A 467 3.85 20.96 -19.45
C GLY A 467 2.33 20.84 -19.49
N LEU A 468 1.75 19.70 -19.08
CA LEU A 468 0.30 19.49 -19.07
C LEU A 468 -0.33 19.99 -17.77
N VAL A 469 -1.43 20.73 -17.85
CA VAL A 469 -2.26 21.10 -16.70
C VAL A 469 -3.01 19.86 -16.20
N ILE A 470 -2.75 19.48 -14.96
CA ILE A 470 -3.40 18.33 -14.30
C ILE A 470 -4.65 18.79 -13.56
N ASP A 471 -4.52 19.84 -12.76
CA ASP A 471 -5.60 20.43 -11.97
C ASP A 471 -5.37 21.93 -11.77
N THR A 472 -6.45 22.67 -11.50
CA THR A 472 -6.39 24.07 -11.08
C THR A 472 -6.81 24.18 -9.63
N TYR A 473 -6.06 24.98 -8.87
CA TYR A 473 -6.28 25.27 -7.46
C TYR A 473 -6.73 26.71 -7.26
N ALA A 474 -7.73 26.91 -6.42
CA ALA A 474 -8.16 28.21 -5.95
C ALA A 474 -7.43 28.59 -4.66
N LEU A 475 -7.17 29.88 -4.51
CA LEU A 475 -6.71 30.47 -3.27
C LEU A 475 -7.65 31.57 -2.82
N ASP A 476 -8.14 31.46 -1.59
CA ASP A 476 -8.95 32.50 -0.96
C ASP A 476 -8.37 32.89 0.40
N LYS A 477 -8.48 34.16 0.76
CA LYS A 477 -8.25 34.60 2.13
C LYS A 477 -9.48 34.28 2.97
N LEU A 478 -9.25 33.62 4.10
CA LEU A 478 -10.25 33.29 5.10
C LEU A 478 -10.14 34.24 6.29
N THR A 479 -11.26 34.83 6.71
CA THR A 479 -11.33 35.66 7.93
C THR A 479 -12.61 35.40 8.72
N GLY A 480 -12.62 35.80 10.00
CA GLY A 480 -13.80 35.73 10.85
C GLY A 480 -14.22 34.33 11.29
N TRP A 481 -13.34 33.34 11.14
CA TRP A 481 -13.61 31.94 11.50
C TRP A 481 -12.36 31.26 12.04
N THR A 482 -12.56 30.30 12.94
CA THR A 482 -11.52 29.43 13.48
C THR A 482 -11.98 27.99 13.31
N PRO A 483 -11.23 27.13 12.58
CA PRO A 483 -11.59 25.73 12.42
C PRO A 483 -11.65 24.98 13.75
N GLU A 484 -12.64 24.09 13.88
CA GLU A 484 -12.73 23.15 15.00
C GLU A 484 -11.88 21.91 14.71
N LEU A 485 -10.97 21.55 15.61
CA LEU A 485 -10.13 20.36 15.44
C LEU A 485 -10.92 19.05 15.62
N SER A 486 -11.91 19.07 16.52
CA SER A 486 -12.73 17.91 16.88
C SER A 486 -14.21 18.30 16.88
N PRO A 487 -14.79 18.62 15.70
CA PRO A 487 -16.20 18.98 15.61
C PRO A 487 -17.09 17.78 16.02
N PRO A 488 -18.35 18.02 16.40
CA PRO A 488 -19.30 16.94 16.71
C PRO A 488 -19.38 15.89 15.58
N LYS A 489 -19.62 14.63 15.92
CA LYS A 489 -19.61 13.52 14.94
C LYS A 489 -20.67 13.66 13.82
N GLU A 490 -21.75 14.38 14.09
CA GLU A 490 -22.82 14.70 13.14
C GLU A 490 -22.53 15.95 12.30
N SER A 491 -21.44 16.65 12.57
CA SER A 491 -21.02 17.82 11.79
C SER A 491 -20.69 17.42 10.36
N PRO A 492 -21.09 18.24 9.36
CA PRO A 492 -20.67 18.04 7.97
C PRO A 492 -19.16 18.16 7.79
N LEU A 493 -18.41 18.61 8.80
CA LEU A 493 -16.95 18.71 8.79
C LEU A 493 -16.24 17.44 9.31
N PHE A 494 -16.95 16.50 9.96
CA PHE A 494 -16.33 15.30 10.54
C PHE A 494 -16.24 14.13 9.54
N GLN A 495 -17.31 13.93 8.76
CA GLN A 495 -17.44 13.11 7.56
C GLN A 495 -16.94 11.64 7.52
N TRP A 496 -16.33 11.02 8.54
CA TRP A 496 -15.77 9.65 8.33
C TRP A 496 -16.78 8.61 7.84
N ARG A 497 -18.07 8.71 8.23
CA ARG A 497 -19.16 7.84 7.78
C ARG A 497 -19.49 8.02 6.29
N VAL A 498 -19.24 9.20 5.76
CA VAL A 498 -19.56 9.64 4.40
C VAL A 498 -18.36 9.44 3.45
N LEU A 499 -17.13 9.54 3.97
CA LEU A 499 -15.88 9.29 3.21
C LEU A 499 -15.76 7.86 2.65
N ALA A 500 -16.39 6.89 3.31
CA ALA A 500 -16.42 5.51 2.83
C ALA A 500 -17.28 5.34 1.55
N LEU A 501 -18.25 6.23 1.31
CA LEU A 501 -19.13 6.22 0.13
C LEU A 501 -18.56 7.04 -1.04
N PHE A 502 -17.92 8.20 -0.76
CA PHE A 502 -17.38 9.08 -1.80
C PHE A 502 -16.11 8.55 -2.48
N SER A 503 -15.26 7.79 -1.77
CA SER A 503 -14.02 7.23 -2.34
C SER A 503 -14.24 6.13 -3.40
N LEU A 504 -15.50 5.73 -3.64
CA LEU A 504 -15.87 4.56 -4.41
C LEU A 504 -16.84 4.83 -5.58
N SER A 505 -17.23 6.08 -5.81
CA SER A 505 -17.97 6.43 -7.01
C SER A 505 -17.08 6.20 -8.25
N PRO A 506 -17.55 5.51 -9.30
CA PRO A 506 -16.81 5.39 -10.57
C PRO A 506 -16.55 6.77 -11.24
N LEU A 507 -17.20 7.83 -10.74
CA LEU A 507 -16.96 9.22 -11.10
C LEU A 507 -15.87 9.89 -10.23
N ALA A 508 -15.55 9.40 -9.03
CA ALA A 508 -14.48 9.99 -8.20
C ALA A 508 -13.06 9.62 -8.70
N GLY A 509 -12.94 8.51 -9.43
CA GLY A 509 -11.72 8.15 -10.18
C GLY A 509 -11.60 8.84 -11.54
N ARG A 510 -12.58 9.69 -11.89
CA ARG A 510 -12.52 10.59 -13.04
C ARG A 510 -12.52 12.01 -12.48
N GLY A 511 -11.37 12.69 -12.58
CA GLY A 511 -11.46 14.14 -12.75
C GLY A 511 -12.52 14.41 -13.82
N LEU A 512 -13.50 15.24 -13.50
CA LEU A 512 -14.47 15.71 -14.47
C LEU A 512 -13.70 16.31 -15.65
N GLY A 513 -13.73 15.67 -16.82
CA GLY A 513 -13.26 16.25 -18.09
C GLY A 513 -11.76 16.40 -18.28
#